data_AF-A0A2G6LCD1-F1
#
_entry.id   AF-A0A2G6LCD1-F1
#
_cell.length_a   1.000
_cell.length_b   1.000
_cell.length_c   1.000
_cell.angle_alpha   90.00
_cell.angle_beta   90.00
_cell.angle_gamma   90.00
#
_symmetry.space_group_name_H-M   'P 1'
#
loop_
_entity.id
_entity.type
_entity.pdbx_description
1 polymer ?
#
loop_
_entity_poly.entity_id
_entity_poly.type
_entity_poly.pdbx_seq_one_letter_code
_entity_poly.pdbx_strand_id
1 'polypeptide(L)'
;MTNSMTGFASVQAEGEFGTLSIEIKAVNSRYLDAFLKMPDMLKPLESDFRQYLSQKLSRGKIECSIRFYAAAEQQLSINEDYVDALLSASRQLAEKHGIDNVGMGELLRLPGVLVDKPTDPASLKVWLLPYFEQALDELIVQRQSEGKRLEQLIIERLNAVDEIVDETKTNYQNSIDKVKDKLHEKLDEVAERYHSQIDEMRFEQEMIYLLQKMDIAEEIDRLNGHTAEIRKQLSLDQPKGRKLDFLMQEMNRESNTIASKSQQLGLTMNAVDLKVLLEQMREQIQNIE
;
A
#
# COMPACT_ATOMS: atom_id res chain seq x y z
N MET A 1 13.17 7.86 4.57
CA MET A 1 13.39 6.41 4.57
C MET A 1 12.25 5.78 3.78
N THR A 2 12.44 4.59 3.20
CA THR A 2 11.38 3.86 2.48
C THR A 2 10.26 3.52 3.45
N ASN A 3 9.04 4.01 3.19
CA ASN A 3 7.87 3.71 4.01
C ASN A 3 6.88 2.84 3.23
N SER A 4 6.23 1.89 3.89
CA SER A 4 5.06 1.22 3.32
C SER A 4 3.85 2.16 3.35
N MET A 5 2.97 2.05 2.37
CA MET A 5 1.67 2.72 2.35
C MET A 5 0.59 2.00 3.16
N THR A 6 0.87 0.78 3.62
CA THR A 6 -0.03 -0.02 4.45
C THR A 6 0.48 -0.10 5.88
N GLY A 7 -0.43 -0.15 6.84
CA GLY A 7 -0.08 -0.26 8.25
C GLY A 7 -1.32 -0.41 9.13
N PHE A 8 -1.10 -0.92 10.33
CA PHE A 8 -2.14 -1.06 11.35
C PHE A 8 -1.57 -0.69 12.72
N ALA A 9 -2.34 0.01 13.52
CA ALA A 9 -2.03 0.29 14.91
C ALA A 9 -3.30 0.16 15.75
N SER A 10 -3.16 -0.34 16.97
CA SER A 10 -4.26 -0.45 17.92
C SER A 10 -3.76 -0.13 19.31
N VAL A 11 -4.38 0.89 19.92
CA VAL A 11 -4.09 1.33 21.29
C VAL A 11 -5.36 1.16 22.10
N GLN A 12 -5.21 0.58 23.29
CA GLN A 12 -6.27 0.48 24.29
C GLN A 12 -5.81 1.19 25.56
N ALA A 13 -6.74 1.92 26.18
CA ALA A 13 -6.48 2.63 27.41
C ALA A 13 -7.69 2.56 28.34
N GLU A 14 -7.42 2.45 29.63
CA GLU A 14 -8.40 2.57 30.70
C GLU A 14 -8.03 3.77 31.56
N GLY A 15 -9.01 4.58 31.95
CA GLY A 15 -8.79 5.74 32.79
C GLY A 15 -10.06 6.26 33.44
N GLU A 16 -9.95 7.44 34.06
CA GLU A 16 -11.01 8.05 34.86
C GLU A 16 -12.30 8.31 34.06
N PHE A 17 -12.18 8.58 32.77
CA PHE A 17 -13.32 8.79 31.87
C PHE A 17 -13.94 7.48 31.36
N GLY A 18 -13.20 6.37 31.40
CA GLY A 18 -13.65 5.06 30.92
C GLY A 18 -12.62 4.32 30.08
N THR A 19 -13.10 3.43 29.21
CA THR A 19 -12.28 2.60 28.33
C THR A 19 -12.26 3.17 26.91
N LEU A 20 -11.06 3.36 26.38
CA LEU A 20 -10.78 3.86 25.04
C LEU A 20 -10.10 2.78 24.20
N SER A 21 -10.53 2.63 22.96
CA SER A 21 -9.87 1.82 21.95
C SER A 21 -9.77 2.61 20.66
N ILE A 22 -8.54 2.80 20.18
CA ILE A 22 -8.21 3.47 18.93
C ILE A 22 -7.60 2.44 18.00
N GLU A 23 -8.15 2.32 16.80
CA GLU A 23 -7.61 1.48 15.73
C GLU A 23 -7.37 2.36 14.51
N ILE A 24 -6.17 2.34 13.96
CA ILE A 24 -5.81 3.08 12.75
C ILE A 24 -5.31 2.09 11.70
N LYS A 25 -5.96 2.08 10.54
CA LYS A 25 -5.59 1.27 9.38
C LYS A 25 -5.24 2.18 8.22
N ALA A 26 -4.06 2.00 7.64
CA ALA A 26 -3.64 2.70 6.43
C ALA A 26 -3.67 1.74 5.23
N VAL A 27 -4.22 2.23 4.12
CA VAL A 27 -4.17 1.55 2.83
C VAL A 27 -3.65 2.49 1.73
N ASN A 28 -3.13 1.89 0.67
CA ASN A 28 -2.62 2.62 -0.49
C ASN A 28 -3.72 3.48 -1.14
N SER A 29 -3.48 4.79 -1.20
CA SER A 29 -4.29 5.74 -1.94
C SER A 29 -3.43 6.92 -2.38
N ARG A 30 -3.74 7.47 -3.55
CA ARG A 30 -3.00 8.59 -4.16
C ARG A 30 -3.04 9.87 -3.31
N TYR A 31 -4.15 10.09 -2.61
CA TYR A 31 -4.36 11.27 -1.77
C TYR A 31 -4.53 10.83 -0.32
N LEU A 32 -4.19 11.73 0.61
CA LEU A 32 -4.55 11.53 2.01
C LEU A 32 -6.06 11.66 2.15
N ASP A 33 -6.71 10.57 2.55
CA ASP A 33 -8.14 10.55 2.82
C ASP A 33 -8.38 9.88 4.18
N ALA A 34 -8.77 10.67 5.18
CA ALA A 34 -9.00 10.18 6.52
C ALA A 34 -10.49 9.93 6.76
N PHE A 35 -10.86 8.70 7.08
CA PHE A 35 -12.19 8.30 7.51
C PHE A 35 -12.16 8.02 9.01
N LEU A 36 -12.81 8.87 9.80
CA LEU A 36 -12.87 8.75 11.24
C LEU A 36 -14.25 8.24 11.65
N LYS A 37 -14.29 7.07 12.30
CA LYS A 37 -15.49 6.49 12.89
C LYS A 37 -15.41 6.66 14.40
N MET A 38 -16.28 7.49 14.98
CA MET A 38 -16.28 7.78 16.42
C MET A 38 -17.70 8.00 16.96
N PRO A 39 -17.93 7.79 18.27
CA PRO A 39 -19.16 8.17 18.97
C PRO A 39 -19.52 9.64 18.81
N ASP A 40 -20.82 9.97 18.89
CA ASP A 40 -21.33 11.34 18.71
C ASP A 40 -20.69 12.35 19.68
N MET A 41 -20.38 11.92 20.90
CA MET A 41 -19.71 12.75 21.90
C MET A 41 -18.31 13.22 21.49
N LEU A 42 -17.64 12.50 20.58
CA LEU A 42 -16.30 12.83 20.10
C LEU A 42 -16.29 13.62 18.78
N LYS A 43 -17.43 13.76 18.11
CA LYS A 43 -17.54 14.52 16.83
C LYS A 43 -16.94 15.93 16.87
N PRO A 44 -17.04 16.71 17.96
CA PRO A 44 -16.39 18.02 18.03
C PRO A 44 -14.86 17.97 17.86
N LEU A 45 -14.22 16.83 18.16
CA LEU A 45 -12.77 16.63 18.07
C LEU A 45 -12.32 16.12 16.69
N GLU A 46 -13.24 15.82 15.78
CA GLU A 46 -12.93 15.22 14.48
C GLU A 46 -11.98 16.09 13.65
N SER A 47 -12.21 17.41 13.62
CA SER A 47 -11.37 18.35 12.86
C SER A 47 -9.93 18.36 13.36
N ASP A 48 -9.74 18.27 14.68
CA ASP A 48 -8.41 18.24 15.29
C ASP A 48 -7.67 16.96 14.89
N PHE A 49 -8.31 15.79 15.02
CA PHE A 49 -7.70 14.52 14.62
C PHE A 49 -7.34 14.46 13.13
N ARG A 50 -8.17 15.03 12.25
CA ARG A 50 -7.84 15.18 10.82
C ARG A 50 -6.58 16.04 10.62
N GLN A 51 -6.43 17.10 11.40
CA GLN A 51 -5.25 17.97 11.33
C GLN A 51 -3.99 17.21 11.80
N TYR A 52 -4.06 16.47 12.91
CA TYR A 52 -2.94 15.63 13.37
C TYR A 52 -2.50 14.59 12.33
N LEU A 53 -3.47 13.90 11.70
CA LEU A 53 -3.18 12.93 10.64
C LEU A 53 -2.48 13.59 9.44
N SER A 54 -2.94 14.76 9.00
CA SER A 54 -2.35 15.45 7.83
C SER A 54 -0.98 16.07 8.09
N GLN A 55 -0.63 16.36 9.34
CA GLN A 55 0.73 16.80 9.71
C GLN A 55 1.77 15.67 9.64
N LYS A 56 1.34 14.42 9.90
CA LYS A 56 2.24 13.26 10.00
C LYS A 56 2.22 12.36 8.77
N LEU A 57 1.15 12.39 7.97
CA LEU A 57 0.95 11.53 6.82
C LEU A 57 0.73 12.36 5.55
N SER A 58 1.51 12.09 4.51
CA SER A 58 1.43 12.76 3.20
C SER A 58 0.38 12.16 2.26
N ARG A 59 0.11 10.85 2.36
CA ARG A 59 -0.80 10.13 1.46
C ARG A 59 -1.35 8.84 2.08
N GLY A 60 -2.37 8.29 1.44
CA GLY A 60 -3.01 7.03 1.82
C GLY A 60 -4.42 7.24 2.34
N LYS A 61 -5.25 6.20 2.25
CA LYS A 61 -6.56 6.20 2.88
C LYS A 61 -6.41 5.66 4.28
N ILE A 62 -6.78 6.46 5.26
CA ILE A 62 -6.66 6.15 6.69
C ILE A 62 -8.05 5.90 7.23
N GLU A 63 -8.31 4.69 7.71
CA GLU A 63 -9.52 4.35 8.44
C GLU A 63 -9.17 4.31 9.93
N CYS A 64 -9.72 5.27 10.68
CA CYS A 64 -9.49 5.38 12.11
C CYS A 64 -10.82 5.14 12.86
N SER A 65 -10.86 4.09 13.66
CA SER A 65 -12.01 3.73 14.49
C SER A 65 -11.70 4.03 15.94
N ILE A 66 -12.43 4.97 16.54
CA ILE A 66 -12.33 5.34 17.94
C ILE A 66 -13.57 4.81 18.64
N ARG A 67 -13.38 3.90 19.60
CA ARG A 67 -14.42 3.37 20.48
C ARG A 67 -14.17 3.89 21.88
N PHE A 68 -15.21 4.43 22.52
CA PHE A 68 -15.12 4.95 23.87
C PHE A 68 -16.34 4.46 24.66
N TYR A 69 -16.06 3.90 25.85
CA TYR A 69 -17.05 3.42 26.80
C TYR A 69 -16.86 4.20 28.10
N ALA A 70 -17.81 5.08 28.43
CA ALA A 70 -17.75 5.87 29.65
C ALA A 70 -17.74 4.97 30.91
N ALA A 71 -17.01 5.39 31.94
CA ALA A 71 -17.00 4.68 33.22
C ALA A 71 -18.40 4.64 33.86
N ALA A 72 -18.77 3.51 34.46
CA ALA A 72 -20.11 3.27 35.02
C ALA A 72 -20.52 4.29 36.10
N GLU A 73 -19.57 4.87 36.83
CA GLU A 73 -19.82 5.92 37.83
C GLU A 73 -20.25 7.26 37.22
N GLN A 74 -20.06 7.48 35.91
CA GLN A 74 -20.46 8.70 35.19
C GLN A 74 -21.81 8.57 34.45
N GLN A 75 -22.42 7.38 34.44
CA GLN A 75 -23.57 7.07 33.57
C GLN A 75 -24.94 7.53 34.09
N LEU A 76 -25.08 7.87 35.37
CA LEU A 76 -26.41 8.09 35.95
C LEU A 76 -26.42 9.36 36.80
N SER A 77 -26.80 10.47 36.17
CA SER A 77 -27.30 11.64 36.88
C SER A 77 -28.81 11.69 36.78
N ILE A 78 -29.49 12.04 37.87
CA ILE A 78 -30.94 12.23 37.87
C ILE A 78 -31.21 13.68 37.47
N ASN A 79 -32.09 13.89 36.50
CA ASN A 79 -32.59 15.23 36.19
C ASN A 79 -33.62 15.62 37.24
N GLU A 80 -33.16 16.19 38.36
CA GLU A 80 -34.01 16.56 39.50
C GLU A 80 -35.14 17.49 39.08
N ASP A 81 -34.89 18.48 38.23
CA ASP A 81 -35.92 19.39 37.72
C ASP A 81 -37.02 18.67 36.93
N TYR A 82 -36.64 17.69 36.09
CA TYR A 82 -37.59 16.90 35.33
C TYR A 82 -38.34 15.89 36.20
N VAL A 83 -37.67 15.31 37.19
CA VAL A 83 -38.29 14.44 38.19
C VAL A 83 -39.30 15.21 39.03
N ASP A 84 -38.97 16.43 39.46
CA ASP A 84 -39.89 17.29 40.20
C ASP A 84 -41.10 17.70 39.36
N ALA A 85 -40.89 18.01 38.09
CA ALA A 85 -41.98 18.27 37.14
C ALA A 85 -42.89 17.03 36.96
N LEU A 86 -42.31 15.83 36.82
CA LEU A 86 -43.05 14.57 36.71
C LEU A 86 -43.84 14.24 37.98
N LEU A 87 -43.23 14.42 39.16
CA LEU A 87 -43.87 14.18 40.45
C LEU A 87 -45.04 15.15 40.68
N SER A 88 -44.88 16.43 40.31
CA SER A 88 -45.96 17.41 40.40
C SER A 88 -47.14 17.09 39.46
N ALA A 89 -46.85 16.69 38.21
CA ALA A 89 -47.87 16.26 37.25
C ALA A 89 -48.59 14.97 37.69
N SER A 90 -47.85 14.01 38.26
CA SER A 90 -48.40 12.77 38.79
C SER A 90 -49.38 13.03 39.94
N ARG A 91 -49.04 13.94 40.88
CA ARG A 91 -49.95 14.33 41.97
C ARG A 91 -51.24 14.97 41.45
N GLN A 92 -51.15 15.86 40.45
CA GLN A 92 -52.35 16.48 39.85
C GLN A 92 -53.25 15.45 39.18
N LEU A 93 -52.69 14.45 38.49
CA LEU A 93 -53.45 13.37 37.87
C LEU A 93 -54.11 12.46 38.91
N ALA A 94 -53.40 12.14 40.00
CA ALA A 94 -53.92 11.34 41.10
C ALA A 94 -55.13 12.02 41.76
N GLU A 95 -55.04 13.32 42.06
CA GLU A 95 -56.15 14.09 42.66
C GLU A 95 -57.36 14.22 41.74
N LYS A 96 -57.14 14.38 40.44
CA LYS A 96 -58.21 14.63 39.46
C LYS A 96 -58.89 13.37 38.93
N HIS A 97 -58.15 12.26 38.84
CA HIS A 97 -58.60 11.03 38.18
C HIS A 97 -58.52 9.77 39.05
N GLY A 98 -58.05 9.86 40.29
CA GLY A 98 -57.97 8.73 41.22
C GLY A 98 -56.97 7.65 40.78
N ILE A 99 -55.94 8.03 40.04
CA ILE A 99 -54.90 7.14 39.53
C ILE A 99 -53.80 7.02 40.59
N ASP A 100 -53.35 5.79 40.88
CA ASP A 100 -52.30 5.51 41.87
C ASP A 100 -50.93 6.13 41.48
N ASN A 101 -50.11 6.42 42.50
CA ASN A 101 -48.78 7.02 42.34
C ASN A 101 -47.82 6.13 41.53
N VAL A 102 -46.96 6.78 40.73
CA VAL A 102 -45.92 6.13 39.91
C VAL A 102 -44.84 5.53 40.82
N GLY A 103 -44.44 4.28 40.57
CA GLY A 103 -43.39 3.60 41.32
C GLY A 103 -41.98 4.14 40.99
N MET A 104 -41.04 4.09 41.93
CA MET A 104 -39.65 4.54 41.71
C MET A 104 -38.98 3.83 40.51
N GLY A 105 -39.26 2.54 40.33
CA GLY A 105 -38.75 1.76 39.19
C GLY A 105 -39.37 2.15 37.84
N GLU A 106 -40.55 2.78 37.84
CA GLU A 106 -41.20 3.31 36.63
C GLU A 106 -40.67 4.71 36.31
N LEU A 107 -40.42 5.55 37.32
CA LEU A 107 -39.79 6.87 37.18
C LEU A 107 -38.41 6.76 36.53
N LEU A 108 -37.55 5.85 37.01
CA LEU A 108 -36.21 5.66 36.44
C LEU A 108 -36.22 5.14 35.00
N ARG A 109 -37.34 4.61 34.51
CA ARG A 109 -37.50 4.14 33.11
C ARG A 109 -38.03 5.23 32.18
N LEU A 110 -38.47 6.37 32.70
CA LEU A 110 -38.97 7.45 31.87
C LEU A 110 -37.82 8.13 31.11
N PRO A 111 -37.94 8.29 29.78
CA PRO A 111 -36.94 9.01 28.99
C PRO A 111 -36.72 10.42 29.56
N GLY A 112 -35.48 10.75 29.92
CA GLY A 112 -35.10 12.06 30.46
C GLY A 112 -34.97 12.15 31.99
N VAL A 113 -35.35 11.11 32.74
CA VAL A 113 -35.11 11.03 34.20
C VAL A 113 -33.66 10.70 34.50
N LEU A 114 -33.12 9.70 33.80
CA LEU A 114 -31.71 9.39 33.79
C LEU A 114 -31.05 10.19 32.67
N VAL A 115 -30.06 11.01 33.04
CA VAL A 115 -29.29 11.83 32.10
C VAL A 115 -27.83 11.44 32.24
N ASP A 116 -27.18 11.24 31.11
CA ASP A 116 -25.73 11.06 31.06
C ASP A 116 -25.06 12.34 31.54
N LYS A 117 -24.10 12.23 32.46
CA LYS A 117 -23.36 13.41 32.92
C LYS A 117 -22.60 13.97 31.71
N PRO A 118 -22.79 15.25 31.34
CA PRO A 118 -22.06 15.82 30.20
C PRO A 118 -20.57 15.78 30.53
N THR A 119 -19.84 14.92 29.84
CA THR A 119 -18.38 14.92 29.89
C THR A 119 -17.91 16.17 29.17
N ASP A 120 -17.17 17.04 29.85
CA ASP A 120 -16.58 18.23 29.23
C ASP A 120 -15.68 17.80 28.05
N PRO A 121 -16.01 18.20 26.80
CA PRO A 121 -15.24 17.81 25.62
C PRO A 121 -13.77 18.24 25.68
N ALA A 122 -13.47 19.35 26.37
CA ALA A 122 -12.09 19.83 26.50
C ALA A 122 -11.25 18.91 27.40
N SER A 123 -11.78 18.50 28.54
CA SER A 123 -11.13 17.55 29.45
C SER A 123 -10.94 16.17 28.80
N LEU A 124 -11.96 15.70 28.06
CA LEU A 124 -11.87 14.43 27.34
C LEU A 124 -10.82 14.47 26.22
N LYS A 125 -10.70 15.59 25.50
CA LYS A 125 -9.66 15.80 24.48
C LYS A 125 -8.27 15.66 25.08
N VAL A 126 -8.00 16.31 26.21
CA VAL A 126 -6.69 16.28 26.88
C VAL A 126 -6.32 14.85 27.29
N TRP A 127 -7.30 14.06 27.73
CA TRP A 127 -7.07 12.66 28.09
C TRP A 127 -6.88 11.74 26.88
N LEU A 128 -7.62 11.95 25.78
CA LEU A 128 -7.60 11.07 24.60
C LEU A 128 -6.41 11.34 23.67
N LEU A 129 -5.96 12.59 23.57
CA LEU A 129 -4.95 13.01 22.61
C LEU A 129 -3.62 12.23 22.70
N PRO A 130 -3.05 11.96 23.89
CA PRO A 130 -1.81 11.17 23.99
C PRO A 130 -1.95 9.75 23.42
N TYR A 131 -3.10 9.10 23.60
CA TYR A 131 -3.34 7.76 23.06
C TYR A 131 -3.55 7.78 21.54
N PHE A 132 -4.12 8.86 21.01
CA PHE A 132 -4.22 9.06 19.57
C PHE A 132 -2.84 9.28 18.93
N GLU A 133 -2.00 10.11 19.56
CA GLU A 133 -0.62 10.32 19.12
C GLU A 133 0.20 9.02 19.20
N GLN A 134 0.04 8.25 20.27
CA GLN A 134 0.66 6.93 20.40
C GLN A 134 0.25 5.99 19.25
N ALA A 135 -1.05 5.88 18.95
CA ALA A 135 -1.53 5.03 17.86
C ALA A 135 -0.97 5.48 16.50
N LEU A 136 -0.82 6.78 16.29
CA LEU A 136 -0.25 7.34 15.07
C LEU A 136 1.25 7.08 14.95
N ASP A 137 2.00 7.21 16.05
CA ASP A 137 3.42 6.91 16.07
C ASP A 137 3.68 5.40 15.88
N GLU A 138 2.87 4.53 16.50
CA GLU A 138 2.91 3.07 16.26
C GLU A 138 2.65 2.73 14.78
N LEU A 139 1.68 3.41 14.14
CA LEU A 139 1.41 3.23 12.71
C LEU A 139 2.61 3.62 11.85
N ILE A 140 3.27 4.73 12.17
CA ILE A 140 4.46 5.20 11.43
C ILE A 140 5.61 4.20 11.59
N VAL A 141 5.85 3.69 12.79
CA VAL A 141 6.87 2.67 13.06
C VAL A 141 6.58 1.39 12.27
N GLN A 142 5.32 0.93 12.23
CA GLN A 142 4.93 -0.22 11.42
C GLN A 142 5.20 0.03 9.92
N ARG A 143 4.81 1.19 9.40
CA ARG A 143 5.03 1.57 8.00
C ARG A 143 6.52 1.61 7.65
N GLN A 144 7.37 2.10 8.54
CA GLN A 144 8.83 2.12 8.36
C GLN A 144 9.42 0.71 8.36
N SER A 145 8.99 -0.14 9.30
CA SER A 145 9.47 -1.53 9.38
C SER A 145 9.08 -2.32 8.13
N GLU A 146 7.83 -2.18 7.68
CA GLU A 146 7.36 -2.82 6.46
C GLU A 146 8.07 -2.27 5.22
N GLY A 147 8.29 -0.95 5.15
CA GLY A 147 9.04 -0.32 4.07
C GLY A 147 10.46 -0.87 3.92
N LYS A 148 11.17 -1.10 5.03
CA LYS A 148 12.50 -1.75 5.03
C LYS A 148 12.44 -3.18 4.51
N ARG A 149 11.40 -3.94 4.88
CA ARG A 149 11.21 -5.32 4.40
C ARG A 149 10.94 -5.35 2.89
N LEU A 150 10.10 -4.44 2.39
CA LEU A 150 9.83 -4.29 0.96
C LEU A 150 11.09 -3.89 0.19
N GLU A 151 11.90 -2.99 0.73
CA GLU A 151 13.18 -2.59 0.13
C GLU A 151 14.15 -3.79 0.00
N GLN A 152 14.30 -4.60 1.05
CA GLN A 152 15.12 -5.82 1.01
C GLN A 152 14.62 -6.81 -0.05
N LEU A 153 13.30 -7.05 -0.09
CA LEU A 153 12.69 -7.94 -1.07
C LEU A 153 12.94 -7.48 -2.52
N ILE A 154 12.86 -6.16 -2.78
CA ILE A 154 13.16 -5.61 -4.11
C ILE A 154 14.65 -5.80 -4.44
N ILE A 155 15.56 -5.57 -3.48
CA ILE A 155 16.99 -5.77 -3.70
C ILE A 155 17.30 -7.24 -4.05
N GLU A 156 16.72 -8.19 -3.33
CA GLU A 156 16.86 -9.62 -3.63
C GLU A 156 16.40 -9.95 -5.06
N ARG A 157 15.26 -9.37 -5.48
CA ARG A 157 14.73 -9.57 -6.82
C ARG A 157 15.57 -8.89 -7.90
N LEU A 158 16.15 -7.73 -7.63
CA LEU A 158 17.08 -7.07 -8.55
C LEU A 158 18.36 -7.89 -8.76
N ASN A 159 18.86 -8.57 -7.72
CA ASN A 159 20.01 -9.45 -7.87
C ASN A 159 19.67 -10.65 -8.78
N ALA A 160 18.49 -11.26 -8.61
CA ALA A 160 18.02 -12.31 -9.50
C ALA A 160 17.82 -11.81 -10.95
N VAL A 161 17.37 -10.57 -11.13
CA VAL A 161 17.29 -9.94 -12.46
C VAL A 161 18.67 -9.79 -13.08
N ASP A 162 19.67 -9.29 -12.33
CA ASP A 162 21.03 -9.14 -12.85
C ASP A 162 21.61 -10.50 -13.27
N GLU A 163 21.39 -11.57 -12.49
CA GLU A 163 21.82 -12.93 -12.85
C GLU A 163 21.21 -13.38 -14.19
N ILE A 164 19.91 -13.15 -14.40
CA ILE A 164 19.25 -13.50 -15.66
C ILE A 164 19.74 -12.61 -16.81
N VAL A 165 20.05 -11.34 -16.56
CA VAL A 165 20.60 -10.42 -17.58
C VAL A 165 21.99 -10.89 -18.02
N ASP A 166 22.85 -11.30 -17.09
CA ASP A 166 24.18 -11.86 -17.40
C ASP A 166 24.08 -13.19 -18.16
N GLU A 167 23.15 -14.07 -17.78
CA GLU A 167 22.86 -15.29 -18.52
C GLU A 167 22.35 -14.99 -19.93
N THR A 168 21.45 -14.01 -20.06
CA THR A 168 20.91 -13.55 -21.35
C THR A 168 22.02 -13.03 -22.26
N LYS A 169 22.97 -12.26 -21.72
CA LYS A 169 24.13 -11.78 -22.46
C LYS A 169 25.00 -12.92 -22.97
N THR A 170 25.26 -13.92 -22.13
CA THR A 170 26.04 -15.11 -22.50
C THR A 170 25.33 -15.92 -23.59
N ASN A 171 24.03 -16.16 -23.41
CA ASN A 171 23.19 -16.87 -24.39
C ASN A 171 23.10 -16.11 -25.72
N TYR A 172 23.03 -14.78 -25.68
CA TYR A 172 23.01 -13.94 -26.86
C TYR A 172 24.30 -14.06 -27.66
N GLN A 173 25.47 -13.95 -27.01
CA GLN A 173 26.77 -14.12 -27.67
C GLN A 173 26.88 -15.50 -28.33
N ASN A 174 26.54 -16.56 -27.60
CA ASN A 174 26.53 -17.92 -28.14
C ASN A 174 25.51 -18.12 -29.28
N SER A 175 24.42 -17.34 -29.28
CA SER A 175 23.40 -17.43 -30.32
C SER A 175 23.87 -16.86 -31.66
N ILE A 176 24.67 -15.79 -31.62
CA ILE A 176 25.23 -15.16 -32.84
C ILE A 176 26.10 -16.16 -33.58
N ASP A 177 27.01 -16.83 -32.88
CA ASP A 177 27.94 -17.78 -33.50
C ASP A 177 27.17 -18.98 -34.08
N LYS A 178 26.23 -19.55 -33.32
CA LYS A 178 25.38 -20.65 -33.80
C LYS A 178 24.53 -20.28 -35.02
N VAL A 179 24.05 -19.05 -35.11
CA VAL A 179 23.27 -18.58 -36.26
C VAL A 179 24.16 -18.45 -37.48
N LYS A 180 25.37 -17.91 -37.34
CA LYS A 180 26.35 -17.83 -38.43
C LYS A 180 26.68 -19.21 -38.98
N ASP A 181 27.06 -20.15 -38.11
CA ASP A 181 27.42 -21.51 -38.51
C ASP A 181 26.26 -22.21 -39.23
N LYS A 182 25.06 -22.16 -38.65
CA LYS A 182 23.86 -22.79 -39.24
C LYS A 182 23.45 -22.17 -40.57
N LEU A 183 23.67 -20.87 -40.77
CA LEU A 183 23.36 -20.21 -42.02
C LEU A 183 24.38 -20.58 -43.10
N HIS A 184 25.67 -20.67 -42.75
CA HIS A 184 26.71 -21.19 -43.63
C HIS A 184 26.43 -22.64 -44.06
N GLU A 185 26.15 -23.55 -43.12
CA GLU A 185 25.83 -24.95 -43.42
C GLU A 185 24.67 -25.06 -44.42
N LYS A 186 23.60 -24.29 -44.21
CA LYS A 186 22.45 -24.28 -45.14
C LYS A 186 22.80 -23.73 -46.52
N LEU A 187 23.73 -22.78 -46.58
CA LEU A 187 24.17 -22.18 -47.84
C LEU A 187 25.02 -23.14 -48.65
N ASP A 188 25.93 -23.86 -47.98
CA ASP A 188 26.73 -24.91 -48.59
C ASP A 188 25.82 -26.03 -49.15
N GLU A 189 24.83 -26.49 -48.37
CA GLU A 189 23.84 -27.47 -48.84
C GLU A 189 23.07 -27.00 -50.10
N VAL A 190 22.70 -25.71 -50.16
CA VAL A 190 21.98 -25.12 -51.30
C VAL A 190 22.92 -24.97 -52.51
N ALA A 191 24.16 -24.50 -52.29
CA ALA A 191 25.15 -24.35 -53.34
C ALA A 191 25.48 -25.69 -54.00
N GLU A 192 25.66 -26.75 -53.20
CA GLU A 192 25.84 -28.13 -53.66
C GLU A 192 24.62 -28.63 -54.45
N ARG A 193 23.41 -28.44 -53.91
CA ARG A 193 22.17 -28.92 -54.56
C ARG A 193 21.96 -28.29 -55.94
N TYR A 194 22.23 -27.00 -56.09
CA TYR A 194 21.97 -26.25 -57.32
C TYR A 194 23.21 -26.06 -58.22
N HIS A 195 24.36 -26.61 -57.83
CA HIS A 195 25.64 -26.44 -58.56
C HIS A 195 25.95 -24.96 -58.86
N SER A 196 25.62 -24.08 -57.92
CA SER A 196 25.78 -22.62 -58.06
C SER A 196 26.92 -22.14 -57.18
N GLN A 197 27.65 -21.14 -57.65
CA GLN A 197 28.59 -20.41 -56.79
C GLN A 197 27.81 -19.55 -55.79
N ILE A 198 28.31 -19.48 -54.56
CA ILE A 198 27.79 -18.60 -53.53
C ILE A 198 28.21 -17.16 -53.86
N ASP A 199 27.25 -16.24 -53.84
CA ASP A 199 27.53 -14.81 -53.87
C ASP A 199 27.81 -14.34 -52.44
N GLU A 200 29.09 -14.29 -52.10
CA GLU A 200 29.58 -13.92 -50.76
C GLU A 200 29.09 -12.53 -50.33
N MET A 201 29.03 -11.59 -51.27
CA MET A 201 28.61 -10.21 -50.97
C MET A 201 27.13 -10.14 -50.59
N ARG A 202 26.28 -10.91 -51.29
CA ARG A 202 24.86 -11.01 -50.95
C ARG A 202 24.66 -11.74 -49.63
N PHE A 203 25.45 -12.77 -49.37
CA PHE A 203 25.40 -13.50 -48.09
C PHE A 203 25.74 -12.60 -46.90
N GLU A 204 26.83 -11.84 -46.97
CA GLU A 204 27.22 -10.89 -45.92
C GLU A 204 26.13 -9.86 -45.64
N GLN A 205 25.45 -9.35 -46.68
CA GLN A 205 24.34 -8.39 -46.52
C GLN A 205 23.14 -9.01 -45.78
N GLU A 206 22.73 -10.22 -46.15
CA GLU A 206 21.62 -10.92 -45.48
C GLU A 206 22.00 -11.28 -44.03
N MET A 207 23.25 -11.65 -43.79
CA MET A 207 23.78 -11.90 -42.45
C MET A 207 23.67 -10.66 -41.56
N ILE A 208 24.11 -9.48 -42.05
CA ILE A 208 23.98 -8.21 -41.32
C ILE A 208 22.52 -7.91 -41.00
N TYR A 209 21.62 -8.09 -41.98
CA TYR A 209 20.19 -7.84 -41.80
C TYR A 209 19.56 -8.76 -40.74
N LEU A 210 19.93 -10.04 -40.72
CA LEU A 210 19.48 -11.00 -39.71
C LEU A 210 20.03 -10.66 -38.32
N LEU A 211 21.32 -10.34 -38.22
CA LEU A 211 21.94 -9.96 -36.95
C LEU A 211 21.30 -8.69 -36.37
N GLN A 212 21.00 -7.69 -37.19
CA GLN A 212 20.28 -6.48 -36.77
C GLN A 212 18.87 -6.80 -36.22
N LYS A 213 18.16 -7.77 -36.80
CA LYS A 213 16.85 -8.19 -36.30
C LYS A 213 16.91 -8.94 -34.97
N MET A 214 18.02 -9.64 -34.73
CA MET A 214 18.25 -10.41 -33.51
C MET A 214 18.99 -9.60 -32.43
N ASP A 215 19.41 -8.38 -32.74
CA ASP A 215 20.20 -7.56 -31.84
C ASP A 215 19.38 -7.12 -30.62
N ILE A 216 19.83 -7.59 -29.46
CA ILE A 216 19.28 -7.29 -28.14
C ILE A 216 20.31 -6.63 -27.21
N ALA A 217 21.47 -6.21 -27.74
CA ALA A 217 22.54 -5.66 -26.93
C ALA A 217 22.12 -4.37 -26.21
N GLU A 218 21.35 -3.52 -26.89
CA GLU A 218 20.83 -2.27 -26.32
C GLU A 218 19.85 -2.55 -25.17
N GLU A 219 18.95 -3.53 -25.33
CA GLU A 219 18.00 -3.94 -24.30
C GLU A 219 18.70 -4.46 -23.03
N ILE A 220 19.79 -5.21 -23.19
CA ILE A 220 20.63 -5.69 -22.07
C ILE A 220 21.29 -4.52 -21.34
N ASP A 221 21.90 -3.58 -22.08
CA ASP A 221 22.56 -2.41 -21.50
C ASP A 221 21.55 -1.50 -20.77
N ARG A 222 20.36 -1.32 -21.35
CA ARG A 222 19.26 -0.58 -20.73
C ARG A 222 18.77 -1.25 -19.46
N LEU A 223 18.59 -2.57 -19.44
CA LEU A 223 18.22 -3.31 -18.23
C LEU A 223 19.23 -3.08 -17.11
N ASN A 224 20.53 -3.16 -17.39
CA ASN A 224 21.59 -2.85 -16.41
C ASN A 224 21.53 -1.40 -15.91
N GLY A 225 21.28 -0.44 -16.81
CA GLY A 225 21.07 0.95 -16.43
C GLY A 225 19.85 1.14 -15.52
N HIS A 226 18.75 0.44 -15.81
CA HIS A 226 17.54 0.49 -14.99
C HIS A 226 17.73 -0.16 -13.62
N THR A 227 18.39 -1.33 -13.52
CA THR A 227 18.65 -1.97 -12.22
C THR A 227 19.52 -1.08 -11.33
N ALA A 228 20.54 -0.44 -11.90
CA ALA A 228 21.38 0.53 -11.19
C ALA A 228 20.59 1.76 -10.71
N GLU A 229 19.73 2.35 -11.56
CA GLU A 229 18.92 3.51 -11.19
C GLU A 229 17.88 3.15 -10.12
N ILE A 230 17.29 1.95 -10.15
CA ILE A 230 16.37 1.49 -9.09
C ILE A 230 17.10 1.41 -7.74
N ARG A 231 18.27 0.77 -7.69
CA ARG A 231 19.09 0.70 -6.46
C ARG A 231 19.41 2.08 -5.91
N LYS A 232 19.76 3.02 -6.80
CA LYS A 232 19.97 4.42 -6.43
C LYS A 232 18.70 5.05 -5.86
N GLN A 233 17.53 4.88 -6.49
CA GLN A 233 16.28 5.43 -5.98
C GLN A 233 15.88 4.84 -4.63
N LEU A 234 16.14 3.55 -4.38
CA LEU A 234 15.92 2.93 -3.08
C LEU A 234 16.78 3.56 -1.98
N SER A 235 18.02 3.97 -2.28
CA SER A 235 18.89 4.62 -1.29
C SER A 235 18.49 6.07 -0.92
N LEU A 236 17.66 6.74 -1.73
CA LEU A 236 17.30 8.14 -1.50
C LEU A 236 16.18 8.31 -0.47
N ASP A 237 16.25 9.38 0.31
CA ASP A 237 15.21 9.79 1.26
C ASP A 237 14.22 10.79 0.63
N GLN A 238 13.51 10.33 -0.40
CA GLN A 238 12.49 11.11 -1.10
C GLN A 238 11.36 10.19 -1.58
N PRO A 239 10.16 10.74 -1.88
CA PRO A 239 9.08 9.98 -2.47
C PRO A 239 9.53 9.27 -3.76
N LYS A 240 9.58 7.94 -3.74
CA LYS A 240 10.22 7.14 -4.80
C LYS A 240 9.26 6.29 -5.62
N GLY A 241 8.06 6.00 -5.10
CA GLY A 241 7.10 5.09 -5.73
C GLY A 241 6.77 5.37 -7.20
N ARG A 242 6.53 6.64 -7.60
CA ARG A 242 6.23 6.97 -9.02
C ARG A 242 7.40 6.71 -9.96
N LYS A 243 8.62 7.05 -9.53
CA LYS A 243 9.81 6.86 -10.35
C LYS A 243 10.17 5.38 -10.46
N LEU A 244 9.97 4.62 -9.38
CA LEU A 244 10.12 3.17 -9.38
C LEU A 244 9.09 2.50 -10.30
N ASP A 245 7.82 2.90 -10.29
CA ASP A 245 6.80 2.35 -11.21
C ASP A 245 7.14 2.65 -12.67
N PHE A 246 7.64 3.84 -12.98
CA PHE A 246 8.14 4.16 -14.33
C PHE A 246 9.30 3.24 -14.74
N LEU A 247 10.29 3.04 -13.87
CA LEU A 247 11.43 2.14 -14.16
C LEU A 247 10.98 0.68 -14.36
N MET A 248 9.97 0.21 -13.61
CA MET A 248 9.37 -1.11 -13.84
C MET A 248 8.73 -1.22 -15.21
N GLN A 249 8.03 -0.19 -15.68
CA GLN A 249 7.43 -0.17 -17.01
C GLN A 249 8.50 -0.22 -18.11
N GLU A 250 9.57 0.56 -17.97
CA GLU A 250 10.68 0.54 -18.93
C GLU A 250 11.37 -0.82 -18.97
N MET A 251 11.70 -1.42 -17.82
CA MET A 251 12.29 -2.78 -17.79
C MET A 251 11.38 -3.84 -18.41
N ASN A 252 10.06 -3.73 -18.20
CA ASN A 252 9.09 -4.65 -18.79
C ASN A 252 9.06 -4.49 -20.32
N ARG A 253 9.21 -3.26 -20.82
CA ARG A 253 9.36 -3.00 -22.25
C ARG A 253 10.62 -3.65 -22.81
N GLU A 254 11.76 -3.52 -22.14
CA GLU A 254 13.02 -4.15 -22.60
C GLU A 254 12.93 -5.68 -22.60
N SER A 255 12.34 -6.28 -21.57
CA SER A 255 12.08 -7.72 -21.51
C SER A 255 11.14 -8.21 -22.64
N ASN A 256 10.11 -7.42 -23.00
CA ASN A 256 9.26 -7.73 -24.16
C ASN A 256 10.04 -7.70 -25.48
N THR A 257 10.92 -6.73 -25.65
CA THR A 257 11.75 -6.62 -26.84
C THR A 257 12.72 -7.80 -26.95
N ILE A 258 13.37 -8.19 -25.85
CA ILE A 258 14.20 -9.42 -25.81
C ILE A 258 13.37 -10.64 -26.21
N ALA A 259 12.18 -10.83 -25.62
CA ALA A 259 11.32 -11.97 -25.95
C ALA A 259 10.93 -12.03 -27.44
N SER A 260 10.63 -10.88 -28.05
CA SER A 260 10.17 -10.80 -29.46
C SER A 260 11.30 -10.90 -30.49
N LYS A 261 12.52 -10.49 -30.16
CA LYS A 261 13.70 -10.60 -31.02
C LYS A 261 14.42 -11.96 -30.87
N SER A 262 14.13 -12.69 -29.80
CA SER A 262 14.76 -13.99 -29.50
C SER A 262 14.17 -15.13 -30.31
N GLN A 263 15.03 -15.87 -31.01
CA GLN A 263 14.66 -17.08 -31.75
C GLN A 263 15.11 -18.38 -31.07
N GLN A 264 15.90 -18.27 -30.00
CA GLN A 264 16.40 -19.42 -29.24
C GLN A 264 15.61 -19.59 -27.95
N LEU A 265 15.28 -20.85 -27.64
CA LEU A 265 14.49 -21.21 -26.47
C LEU A 265 15.08 -20.65 -25.16
N GLY A 266 16.41 -20.66 -25.00
CA GLY A 266 17.07 -20.14 -23.80
C GLY A 266 16.83 -18.63 -23.60
N LEU A 267 16.98 -17.83 -24.65
CA LEU A 267 16.72 -16.39 -24.57
C LEU A 267 15.23 -16.09 -24.34
N THR A 268 14.33 -16.88 -24.95
CA THR A 268 12.89 -16.76 -24.69
C THR A 268 12.55 -17.08 -23.23
N MET A 269 13.17 -18.11 -22.64
CA MET A 269 12.95 -18.49 -21.23
C MET A 269 13.44 -17.39 -20.29
N ASN A 270 14.67 -16.88 -20.51
CA ASN A 270 15.21 -15.77 -19.72
C ASN A 270 14.29 -14.54 -19.76
N ALA A 271 13.74 -14.21 -20.93
CA ALA A 271 12.81 -13.09 -21.05
C ALA A 271 11.50 -13.33 -20.27
N VAL A 272 11.00 -14.56 -20.22
CA VAL A 272 9.82 -14.92 -19.41
C VAL A 272 10.13 -14.81 -17.92
N ASP A 273 11.28 -15.32 -17.48
CA ASP A 273 11.68 -15.25 -16.07
C ASP A 273 11.87 -13.80 -15.60
N LEU A 274 12.47 -12.95 -16.46
CA LEU A 274 12.52 -11.50 -16.23
C LEU A 274 11.13 -10.90 -16.04
N LYS A 275 10.16 -11.21 -16.91
CA LYS A 275 8.79 -10.67 -16.77
C LYS A 275 8.14 -11.06 -15.45
N VAL A 276 8.32 -12.29 -15.01
CA VAL A 276 7.77 -12.77 -13.73
C VAL A 276 8.35 -11.96 -12.57
N LEU A 277 9.67 -11.79 -12.52
CA LEU A 277 10.31 -11.00 -11.47
C LEU A 277 9.91 -9.52 -11.51
N LEU A 278 9.80 -8.94 -12.70
CA LEU A 278 9.40 -7.55 -12.89
C LEU A 278 7.96 -7.29 -12.43
N GLU A 279 7.02 -8.20 -12.72
CA GLU A 279 5.64 -8.05 -12.26
C GLU A 279 5.53 -8.22 -10.74
N GLN A 280 6.25 -9.19 -10.16
CA GLN A 280 6.33 -9.35 -8.69
C GLN A 280 6.87 -8.08 -8.03
N MET A 281 7.97 -7.51 -8.55
CA MET A 281 8.53 -6.27 -8.01
C MET A 281 7.57 -5.08 -8.16
N ARG A 282 6.88 -4.98 -9.29
CA ARG A 282 5.92 -3.91 -9.55
C ARG A 282 4.78 -3.90 -8.53
N GLU A 283 4.25 -5.06 -8.17
CA GLU A 283 3.23 -5.19 -7.11
C GLU A 283 3.73 -4.66 -5.77
N GLN A 284 4.99 -4.94 -5.41
CA GLN A 284 5.59 -4.45 -4.16
C GLN A 284 5.88 -2.96 -4.20
N ILE A 285 6.37 -2.44 -5.34
CA ILE A 285 6.65 -1.02 -5.56
C ILE A 285 5.38 -0.18 -5.42
N GLN A 286 4.22 -0.72 -5.83
CA GLN A 286 2.93 -0.05 -5.62
C GLN A 286 2.62 0.18 -4.14
N ASN A 287 3.29 -0.47 -3.20
CA ASN A 287 3.13 -0.25 -1.76
C ASN A 287 4.21 0.65 -1.13
N ILE A 288 5.17 1.16 -1.91
CA ILE A 288 6.29 1.98 -1.41
C ILE A 288 6.04 3.49 -1.55
N GLU A 289 6.32 4.23 -0.47
CA GLU A 289 6.40 5.69 -0.34
C GLU A 289 7.82 6.23 -0.42
#